data_AF-A0DRZ3-F1
#
_entry.id   AF-A0DRZ3-F1
#
_cell.length_a   1.000
_cell.length_b   1.000
_cell.length_c   1.000
_cell.angle_alpha   90.00
_cell.angle_beta   90.00
_cell.angle_gamma   90.00
#
_symmetry.space_group_name_H-M   'P 1'
#
loop_
_entity.id
_entity.type
_entity.pdbx_description
1 polymer ?
#
loop_
_entity_poly.entity_id
_entity_poly.type
_entity_poly.pdbx_seq_one_letter_code
_entity_poly.pdbx_strand_id
1 'polypeptide(L)'
;MKNLKLTNFEEFKKNYLDENDKIKVFKYFYQYNNCFGLISQEDVQDCQQAEFLEKARTYSAFLSMSCLMLTLDRTLFRRSSFKPTKFLFQYGVLPMMSFQITKNYFCRDVEQTFHDMTEKYQFGVEQYHQGMELMTRAHKANRLGEFLEKGVDFDWSTVENE
;
A
#
# COMPACT_ATOMS: atom_id res chain seq x y z
N MET A 1 -1.32 9.68 10.64
CA MET A 1 -2.20 8.74 9.91
C MET A 1 -3.25 9.54 9.17
N LYS A 2 -3.36 9.38 7.83
CA LYS A 2 -4.46 10.00 7.09
C LYS A 2 -5.75 9.32 7.54
N ASN A 3 -6.66 10.08 8.13
CA ASN A 3 -8.06 9.68 8.31
C ASN A 3 -8.66 9.41 6.93
N LEU A 4 -8.47 8.20 6.42
CA LEU A 4 -9.27 7.65 5.35
C LEU A 4 -10.67 7.55 5.94
N LYS A 5 -11.49 8.58 5.73
CA LYS A 5 -12.94 8.39 5.77
C LYS A 5 -13.20 7.25 4.80
N LEU A 6 -13.50 6.07 5.32
CA LEU A 6 -13.98 4.92 4.58
C LEU A 6 -15.38 5.27 4.05
N THR A 7 -15.47 6.25 3.14
CA THR A 7 -16.73 6.73 2.56
C THR A 7 -17.46 5.66 1.77
N ASN A 8 -16.84 4.49 1.55
CA ASN A 8 -17.44 3.36 0.88
C ASN A 8 -16.89 2.03 1.45
N PHE A 9 -17.38 1.60 2.62
CA PHE A 9 -16.98 0.34 3.26
C PHE A 9 -17.19 -0.89 2.34
N GLU A 10 -18.17 -0.83 1.44
CA GLU A 10 -18.41 -1.86 0.42
C GLU A 10 -17.27 -1.95 -0.61
N GLU A 11 -16.69 -0.82 -1.01
CA GLU A 11 -15.53 -0.78 -1.91
C GLU A 11 -14.27 -1.31 -1.22
N PHE A 12 -14.13 -1.00 0.06
CA PHE A 12 -13.08 -1.58 0.91
C PHE A 12 -13.20 -3.10 0.99
N LYS A 13 -14.40 -3.62 1.27
CA LYS A 13 -14.70 -5.05 1.30
C LYS A 13 -14.32 -5.72 -0.01
N LYS A 14 -14.64 -5.11 -1.15
CA LYS A 14 -14.31 -5.64 -2.49
C LYS A 14 -12.80 -5.70 -2.77
N ASN A 15 -12.01 -4.75 -2.27
CA ASN A 15 -10.56 -4.69 -2.53
C ASN A 15 -9.77 -5.85 -1.89
N TYR A 16 -10.30 -6.42 -0.81
CA TYR A 16 -9.65 -7.49 -0.04
C TYR A 16 -10.38 -8.84 -0.11
N LEU A 17 -11.52 -8.93 -0.81
CA LEU A 17 -12.33 -10.16 -0.92
C LEU A 17 -11.78 -11.21 -1.89
N ASP A 18 -10.59 -11.02 -2.44
CA ASP A 18 -9.99 -11.99 -3.36
C ASP A 18 -9.37 -13.14 -2.56
N GLU A 19 -10.19 -14.15 -2.27
CA GLU A 19 -9.97 -15.24 -1.29
C GLU A 19 -8.68 -16.05 -1.49
N ASN A 20 -8.03 -15.97 -2.65
CA ASN A 20 -6.82 -16.73 -2.97
C ASN A 20 -5.51 -15.96 -2.74
N ASP A 21 -5.58 -14.68 -2.38
CA ASP A 21 -4.38 -13.84 -2.25
C ASP A 21 -3.97 -13.65 -0.78
N LYS A 22 -3.20 -14.61 -0.26
CA LYS A 22 -2.68 -14.58 1.11
C LYS A 22 -1.90 -13.29 1.42
N ILE A 23 -1.25 -12.71 0.41
CA ILE A 23 -0.50 -11.45 0.56
C ILE A 23 -1.47 -10.29 0.79
N LYS A 24 -2.62 -10.25 0.10
CA LYS A 24 -3.66 -9.23 0.37
C LYS A 24 -4.20 -9.35 1.79
N VAL A 25 -4.43 -10.58 2.26
CA VAL A 25 -4.90 -10.82 3.65
C VAL A 25 -3.85 -10.37 4.66
N PHE A 26 -2.58 -10.71 4.46
CA PHE A 26 -1.50 -10.22 5.32
C PHE A 26 -1.42 -8.70 5.33
N LYS A 27 -1.48 -8.06 4.14
CA LYS A 27 -1.46 -6.59 4.01
C LYS A 27 -2.61 -5.92 4.75
N TYR A 28 -3.79 -6.54 4.77
CA TYR A 28 -4.91 -6.06 5.58
C TYR A 28 -4.53 -6.03 7.08
N PHE A 29 -4.03 -7.14 7.63
CA PHE A 29 -3.64 -7.19 9.04
C PHE A 29 -2.47 -6.28 9.38
N TYR A 30 -1.51 -6.15 8.48
CA TYR A 30 -0.42 -5.19 8.59
C TYR A 30 -0.92 -3.74 8.64
N GLN A 31 -1.81 -3.36 7.72
CA GLN A 31 -2.37 -2.00 7.67
C GLN A 31 -3.18 -1.65 8.93
N TYR A 32 -3.87 -2.64 9.50
CA TYR A 32 -4.73 -2.47 10.67
C TYR A 32 -4.15 -3.13 11.93
N ASN A 33 -2.83 -3.27 12.01
CA ASN A 33 -2.21 -3.95 13.14
C ASN A 33 -2.42 -3.21 14.47
N ASN A 34 -2.65 -1.89 14.43
CA ASN A 34 -3.06 -1.13 15.62
C ASN A 34 -4.39 -1.65 16.21
N CYS A 35 -5.28 -2.18 15.36
CA CYS A 35 -6.58 -2.70 15.78
C CYS A 35 -6.53 -4.14 16.25
N PHE A 36 -5.74 -4.98 15.55
CA PHE A 36 -5.75 -6.42 15.80
C PHE A 36 -4.58 -6.91 16.65
N GLY A 37 -3.46 -6.19 16.67
CA GLY A 37 -2.27 -6.54 17.45
C GLY A 37 -1.64 -7.90 17.10
N LEU A 38 -1.91 -8.43 15.91
CA LEU A 38 -1.53 -9.79 15.51
C LEU A 38 -0.09 -9.90 15.00
N ILE A 39 0.49 -8.79 14.53
CA ILE A 39 1.84 -8.72 13.98
C ILE A 39 2.74 -8.05 15.02
N SER A 40 3.94 -8.59 15.21
CA SER A 40 4.91 -8.05 16.17
C SER A 40 5.39 -6.66 15.71
N GLN A 41 5.79 -5.81 16.66
CA GLN A 41 6.27 -4.47 16.30
C GLN A 41 7.57 -4.51 15.47
N GLU A 42 8.40 -5.52 15.67
CA GLU A 42 9.62 -5.75 14.87
C GLU A 42 9.25 -6.06 13.41
N ASP A 43 8.34 -7.01 13.18
CA ASP A 43 7.91 -7.39 11.83
C ASP A 43 7.15 -6.26 11.11
N VAL A 44 6.44 -5.40 11.86
CA VAL A 44 5.84 -4.17 11.31
C VAL A 44 6.92 -3.21 10.83
N GLN A 45 8.00 -3.03 11.61
CA GLN A 45 9.10 -2.14 11.22
C GLN A 45 9.82 -2.65 9.96
N ASP A 46 10.03 -3.97 9.86
CA ASP A 46 10.62 -4.58 8.66
C ASP A 46 9.74 -4.34 7.42
N CYS A 47 8.42 -4.54 7.53
CA CYS A 47 7.48 -4.24 6.45
C CYS A 47 7.47 -2.76 6.08
N GLN A 48 7.53 -1.86 7.08
CA GLN A 48 7.60 -0.40 6.86
C GLN A 48 8.89 0.00 6.14
N GLN A 49 10.02 -0.59 6.52
CA GLN A 49 11.30 -0.36 5.87
C GLN A 49 11.27 -0.86 4.43
N ALA A 50 10.69 -2.03 4.17
CA ALA A 50 10.54 -2.58 2.83
C ALA A 50 9.66 -1.68 1.94
N GLU A 51 8.52 -1.19 2.43
CA GLU A 51 7.69 -0.20 1.70
C GLU A 51 8.42 1.12 1.45
N PHE A 52 9.18 1.59 2.43
CA PHE A 52 9.96 2.81 2.29
C PHE A 52 11.02 2.65 1.20
N LEU A 53 11.71 1.50 1.16
CA LEU A 53 12.70 1.18 0.14
C LEU A 53 12.07 1.08 -1.26
N GLU A 54 10.91 0.43 -1.40
CA GLU A 54 10.18 0.37 -2.67
C GLU A 54 9.84 1.79 -3.17
N LYS A 55 9.25 2.63 -2.30
CA LYS A 55 8.92 4.02 -2.63
C LYS A 55 10.18 4.79 -3.00
N ALA A 56 11.23 4.72 -2.18
CA ALA A 56 12.47 5.45 -2.43
C ALA A 56 13.11 5.04 -3.77
N ARG A 57 13.21 3.74 -4.07
CA ARG A 57 13.77 3.23 -5.32
C ARG A 57 12.93 3.67 -6.51
N THR A 58 11.62 3.48 -6.47
CA THR A 58 10.72 3.82 -7.58
C THR A 58 10.63 5.33 -7.83
N TYR A 59 10.57 6.15 -6.77
CA TYR A 59 10.65 7.62 -6.89
C TYR A 59 12.00 8.08 -7.42
N SER A 60 13.11 7.51 -6.91
CA SER A 60 14.44 7.86 -7.39
C SER A 60 14.63 7.49 -8.86
N ALA A 61 14.08 6.37 -9.33
CA ALA A 61 14.10 5.95 -10.73
C ALA A 61 13.26 6.86 -11.64
N PHE A 62 12.10 7.30 -11.17
CA PHE A 62 11.26 8.26 -11.89
C PHE A 62 11.96 9.63 -12.02
N LEU A 63 12.50 10.14 -10.91
CA LEU A 63 13.17 11.45 -10.86
C LEU A 63 14.51 11.44 -11.61
N SER A 64 15.31 10.38 -11.47
CA SER A 64 16.60 10.26 -12.15
C SER A 64 16.41 10.17 -13.67
N MET A 65 15.39 9.45 -14.16
CA MET A 65 15.06 9.40 -15.57
C MET A 65 14.58 10.76 -16.10
N SER A 66 13.75 11.46 -15.33
CA SER A 66 13.31 12.83 -15.67
C SER A 66 14.49 13.80 -15.75
N CYS A 67 15.42 13.72 -14.80
CA CYS A 67 16.64 14.54 -14.77
C CYS A 67 17.57 14.20 -15.94
N LEU A 68 17.74 12.91 -16.26
CA LEU A 68 18.51 12.45 -17.41
C LEU A 68 17.96 13.06 -18.71
N MET A 69 16.64 13.01 -18.91
CA MET A 69 16.01 13.62 -20.09
C MET A 69 16.25 15.13 -20.17
N LEU A 70 16.15 15.85 -19.04
CA LEU A 70 16.49 17.28 -18.98
C LEU A 70 17.95 17.55 -19.41
N THR A 71 18.90 16.73 -18.94
CA THR A 71 20.32 16.89 -19.31
C THR A 71 20.58 16.58 -20.78
N LEU A 72 19.95 15.53 -21.33
CA LEU A 72 20.08 15.15 -22.74
C LEU A 72 19.45 16.20 -23.66
N ASP A 73 18.30 16.76 -23.29
CA ASP A 73 17.68 17.85 -24.06
C ASP A 73 18.55 19.11 -24.07
N ARG A 74 19.22 19.42 -22.95
CA ARG A 74 20.12 20.58 -22.83
C ARG A 74 21.45 20.41 -23.59
N THR A 75 21.96 19.19 -23.68
CA THR A 75 23.29 18.90 -24.27
C THR A 75 23.24 18.47 -25.73
N LEU A 76 22.30 17.59 -26.10
CA LEU A 76 22.23 16.98 -27.43
C LEU A 76 21.14 17.58 -28.33
N PHE A 77 20.00 18.01 -27.76
CA PHE A 77 18.83 18.45 -28.54
C PHE A 77 18.60 19.96 -28.51
N ARG A 78 19.68 20.74 -28.39
CA ARG A 78 19.77 22.20 -28.15
C ARG A 78 18.89 23.11 -29.04
N ARG A 79 18.19 22.59 -30.06
CA ARG A 79 17.28 23.28 -30.99
C ARG A 79 16.08 22.43 -31.45
N SER A 80 15.47 21.63 -30.57
CA SER A 80 14.20 20.98 -30.91
C SER A 80 13.05 21.95 -30.69
N SER A 81 12.23 22.22 -31.72
CA SER A 81 10.93 22.89 -31.54
C SER A 81 10.10 22.11 -30.52
N PHE A 82 9.37 22.82 -29.66
CA PHE A 82 8.50 22.19 -28.65
C PHE A 82 7.44 21.37 -29.38
N LYS A 83 7.50 20.05 -29.22
CA LYS A 83 6.51 19.11 -29.74
C LYS A 83 5.85 18.44 -28.54
N PRO A 84 4.55 18.68 -28.28
CA PRO A 84 3.84 18.11 -27.14
C PRO A 84 3.98 16.59 -27.03
N THR A 85 3.99 15.89 -28.16
CA THR A 85 4.16 14.43 -28.21
C THR A 85 5.55 13.97 -27.74
N LYS A 86 6.60 14.69 -28.16
CA LYS A 86 7.97 14.43 -27.71
C LYS A 86 8.11 14.71 -26.21
N PHE A 87 7.53 15.82 -25.74
CA PHE A 87 7.52 16.19 -24.33
C PHE A 87 6.80 15.12 -23.47
N LEU A 88 5.60 14.70 -23.88
CA LEU A 88 4.83 13.70 -23.13
C LEU A 88 5.55 12.34 -23.10
N PHE A 89 6.21 11.96 -24.18
CA PHE A 89 7.00 10.74 -24.23
C PHE A 89 8.24 10.83 -23.31
N GLN A 90 9.01 11.92 -23.39
CA GLN A 90 10.25 12.10 -22.62
C GLN A 90 10.01 12.31 -21.13
N TYR A 91 8.96 13.03 -20.74
CA TYR A 91 8.73 13.44 -19.35
C TYR A 91 7.54 12.73 -18.69
N GLY A 92 6.72 12.03 -19.46
CA GLY A 92 5.65 11.18 -18.95
C GLY A 92 5.98 9.70 -19.12
N VAL A 93 6.01 9.24 -20.37
CA VAL A 93 6.11 7.81 -20.69
C VAL A 93 7.44 7.20 -20.22
N LEU A 94 8.57 7.83 -20.52
CA LEU A 94 9.89 7.29 -20.14
C LEU A 94 10.10 7.20 -18.63
N PRO A 95 9.81 8.24 -17.82
CA PRO A 95 9.82 8.15 -16.36
C PRO A 95 8.85 7.10 -15.82
N MET A 96 7.66 6.95 -16.42
CA MET A 96 6.68 5.95 -16.02
C MET A 96 7.15 4.51 -16.33
N MET A 97 7.80 4.29 -17.47
CA MET A 97 8.45 3.02 -17.79
C MET A 97 9.60 2.72 -16.83
N SER A 98 10.43 3.72 -16.50
CA SER A 98 11.50 3.59 -15.49
C SER A 98 10.93 3.17 -14.13
N PHE A 99 9.82 3.80 -13.71
CA PHE A 99 9.10 3.43 -12.50
C PHE A 99 8.61 1.97 -12.54
N GLN A 100 7.95 1.55 -13.63
CA GLN A 100 7.41 0.19 -13.76
C GLN A 100 8.52 -0.87 -13.78
N ILE A 101 9.62 -0.62 -14.52
CA ILE A 101 10.77 -1.53 -14.55
C ILE A 101 11.39 -1.66 -13.16
N THR A 102 11.58 -0.53 -12.47
CA THR A 102 12.13 -0.51 -11.11
C THR A 102 11.25 -1.28 -10.14
N LYS A 103 9.93 -1.08 -10.22
CA LYS A 103 8.97 -1.80 -9.39
C LYS A 103 9.04 -3.31 -9.64
N ASN A 104 8.98 -3.74 -10.89
CA ASN A 104 8.83 -5.17 -11.21
C ASN A 104 10.14 -5.99 -11.12
N TYR A 105 11.30 -5.34 -11.27
CA TYR A 105 12.59 -6.04 -11.31
C TYR A 105 13.50 -5.72 -10.12
N PHE A 106 13.49 -4.47 -9.66
CA PHE A 106 14.42 -3.97 -8.63
C PHE A 106 13.79 -3.86 -7.24
N CYS A 107 12.50 -4.16 -7.09
CA CYS A 107 11.80 -4.23 -5.79
C CYS A 107 11.33 -5.66 -5.46
N ARG A 108 11.90 -6.68 -6.12
CA ARG A 108 11.58 -8.09 -5.86
C ARG A 108 11.95 -8.53 -4.44
N ASP A 109 12.99 -7.95 -3.87
CA ASP A 109 13.38 -8.13 -2.47
C ASP A 109 12.29 -7.65 -1.51
N VAL A 110 11.62 -6.55 -1.82
CA VAL A 110 10.47 -6.05 -1.05
C VAL A 110 9.28 -6.99 -1.17
N GLU A 111 8.97 -7.46 -2.39
CA GLU A 111 7.91 -8.46 -2.60
C GLU A 111 8.19 -9.75 -1.82
N GLN A 112 9.46 -10.17 -1.77
CA GLN A 112 9.90 -11.33 -1.00
C GLN A 112 9.68 -11.12 0.51
N THR A 113 9.99 -9.95 1.07
CA THR A 113 9.71 -9.65 2.48
C THR A 113 8.23 -9.86 2.82
N PHE A 114 7.33 -9.37 1.97
CA PHE A 114 5.89 -9.60 2.18
C PHE A 114 5.49 -11.07 2.03
N HIS A 115 6.14 -11.80 1.13
CA HIS A 115 5.92 -13.24 0.97
C HIS A 115 6.35 -14.01 2.23
N ASP A 116 7.56 -13.75 2.73
CA ASP A 116 8.12 -14.40 3.92
C ASP A 116 7.26 -14.10 5.16
N MET A 117 6.78 -12.86 5.30
CA MET A 117 5.87 -12.50 6.40
C MET A 117 4.50 -13.18 6.26
N THR A 118 4.01 -13.35 5.03
CA THR A 118 2.77 -14.09 4.77
C THR A 118 2.93 -15.56 5.16
N GLU A 119 4.09 -16.17 4.90
CA GLU A 119 4.42 -17.53 5.35
C GLU A 119 4.59 -17.67 6.86
N LYS A 120 5.13 -16.62 7.51
CA LYS A 120 5.32 -16.58 8.97
C LYS A 120 3.99 -16.55 9.73
N TYR A 121 3.07 -15.68 9.33
CA TYR A 121 1.80 -15.47 10.04
C TYR A 121 0.66 -16.34 9.55
N GLN A 122 0.74 -16.83 8.31
CA GLN A 122 -0.22 -17.76 7.71
C GLN A 122 -1.68 -17.32 7.84
N PHE A 123 -1.95 -16.00 7.80
CA PHE A 123 -3.31 -15.51 7.86
C PHE A 123 -4.11 -16.06 6.68
N GLY A 124 -5.25 -16.66 7.01
CA GLY A 124 -6.19 -17.22 6.07
C GLY A 124 -7.43 -16.34 5.90
N VAL A 125 -8.30 -16.80 5.01
CA VAL A 125 -9.59 -16.17 4.72
C VAL A 125 -10.49 -16.11 5.96
N GLU A 126 -10.40 -17.11 6.85
CA GLU A 126 -11.18 -17.13 8.09
C GLU A 126 -10.79 -15.99 9.03
N GLN A 127 -9.49 -15.78 9.26
CA GLN A 127 -9.02 -14.66 10.08
C GLN A 127 -9.46 -13.33 9.46
N TYR A 128 -9.33 -13.20 8.14
CA TYR A 128 -9.80 -12.02 7.42
C TYR A 128 -11.29 -11.76 7.67
N HIS A 129 -12.14 -12.78 7.58
CA HIS A 129 -13.57 -12.64 7.87
C HIS A 129 -13.84 -12.20 9.31
N GLN A 130 -13.12 -12.75 10.30
CA GLN A 130 -13.25 -12.33 11.69
C GLN A 130 -12.86 -10.85 11.88
N GLY A 131 -11.73 -10.43 11.30
CA GLY A 131 -11.31 -9.03 11.34
C GLY A 131 -12.31 -8.09 10.65
N MET A 132 -12.86 -8.53 9.51
CA MET A 132 -13.87 -7.78 8.77
C MET A 132 -15.20 -7.68 9.51
N GLU A 133 -15.58 -8.73 10.22
CA GLU A 133 -16.79 -8.74 11.04
C GLU A 133 -16.68 -7.71 12.17
N LEU A 134 -15.54 -7.64 12.86
CA LEU A 134 -15.28 -6.62 13.88
C LEU A 134 -15.40 -5.20 13.29
N MET A 135 -14.78 -4.95 12.14
CA MET A 135 -14.92 -3.67 11.44
C MET A 135 -16.38 -3.37 11.04
N THR A 136 -17.11 -4.37 10.58
CA THR A 136 -18.52 -4.24 10.18
C THR A 136 -19.39 -3.91 11.40
N ARG A 137 -19.17 -4.57 12.55
CA ARG A 137 -19.88 -4.28 13.80
C ARG A 137 -19.59 -2.85 14.27
N ALA A 138 -18.32 -2.43 14.27
CA ALA A 138 -17.95 -1.05 14.61
C ALA A 138 -18.57 -0.02 13.63
N HIS A 139 -18.68 -0.37 12.34
CA HIS A 139 -19.34 0.45 11.34
C HIS A 139 -20.85 0.58 11.59
N LYS A 140 -21.55 -0.54 11.83
CA LYS A 140 -22.97 -0.54 12.17
C LYS A 140 -23.27 0.30 13.42
N ALA A 141 -22.38 0.27 14.41
CA ALA A 141 -22.49 1.07 15.63
C ALA A 141 -22.08 2.55 15.45
N ASN A 142 -21.76 3.01 14.23
CA ASN A 142 -21.23 4.36 13.95
C ASN A 142 -19.94 4.73 14.73
N ARG A 143 -19.19 3.72 15.21
CA ARG A 143 -17.98 3.89 16.02
C ARG A 143 -16.71 3.37 15.35
N LEU A 144 -16.76 3.14 14.04
CA LEU A 144 -15.61 2.70 13.25
C LEU A 144 -14.40 3.64 13.40
N GLY A 145 -14.62 4.96 13.44
CA GLY A 145 -13.54 5.92 13.65
C GLY A 145 -12.82 5.72 14.99
N GLU A 146 -13.59 5.49 16.05
CA GLU A 146 -13.07 5.22 17.39
C GLU A 146 -12.34 3.87 17.44
N PHE A 147 -12.87 2.84 16.77
CA PHE A 147 -12.20 1.53 16.66
C PHE A 147 -10.84 1.63 15.94
N LEU A 148 -10.75 2.44 14.88
CA LEU A 148 -9.50 2.63 14.16
C LEU A 148 -8.46 3.45 14.96
N GLU A 149 -8.92 4.36 15.82
CA GLU A 149 -8.06 5.18 16.68
C GLU A 149 -7.56 4.41 17.90
N LYS A 150 -8.49 3.80 18.65
CA LYS A 150 -8.19 3.07 19.90
C LYS A 150 -7.66 1.66 19.67
N GLY A 151 -8.04 1.05 18.54
CA GLY A 151 -7.57 -0.28 18.17
C GLY A 151 -7.90 -1.36 19.20
N VAL A 152 -6.87 -2.00 19.76
CA VAL A 152 -7.01 -3.06 20.79
C VAL A 152 -7.71 -2.53 22.06
N ASP A 153 -7.57 -1.24 22.37
CA ASP A 153 -8.19 -0.60 23.54
C ASP A 153 -9.65 -0.16 23.29
N PHE A 154 -10.24 -0.57 22.18
CA PHE A 154 -11.62 -0.24 21.84
C PHE A 154 -12.61 -0.95 22.79
N ASP A 155 -13.52 -0.17 23.37
CA ASP A 155 -14.56 -0.69 24.26
C ASP A 155 -15.71 -1.31 23.46
N TRP A 156 -15.71 -2.64 23.41
CA TRP A 156 -16.76 -3.45 22.80
C TRP A 156 -18.02 -3.58 23.64
N SER A 157 -18.00 -3.27 24.94
CA SER A 157 -19.17 -3.46 25.82
C SER A 157 -20.36 -2.59 25.43
N THR A 158 -20.07 -1.47 24.77
CA THR A 158 -21.01 -0.46 24.30
C THR A 158 -21.44 -0.66 22.84
N VAL A 159 -20.98 -1.74 22.20
CA VAL A 159 -21.42 -2.17 20.86
C VAL A 159 -22.35 -3.36 21.07
N GLU A 160 -23.66 -3.12 21.10
CA GLU A 160 -24.64 -4.20 21.25
C GLU A 160 -24.53 -5.20 20.09
N ASN A 161 -24.51 -6.49 20.42
CA ASN A 161 -24.58 -7.57 19.43
C ASN A 161 -26.02 -7.66 18.93
N GLU A 162 -26.41 -6.82 17.96
CA GLU A 162 -27.61 -7.06 17.14
C GLU A 162 -27.35 -8.08 16.04
#